data_AF-A0A0P0M257-F1
#
_entry.id   AF-A0A0P0M257-F1
#
_cell.length_a   1.000
_cell.length_b   1.000
_cell.length_c   1.000
_cell.angle_alpha   90.00
_cell.angle_beta   90.00
_cell.angle_gamma   90.00
#
_symmetry.space_group_name_H-M   'P 1'
#
loop_
_entity.id
_entity.type
_entity.pdbx_description
1 polymer ?
#
loop_
_entity_poly.entity_id
_entity_poly.type
_entity_poly.pdbx_seq_one_letter_code
_entity_poly.pdbx_strand_id
1 'polypeptide(L)'
;MQFINKFKYKRKGHRIIKAFIKDKWNNDIQRDVNLNYNELKRIKAFKYLLLKEQQGFCCYCMRKIPFNEVTLEHVMPHHLEDKKRKEEVKYYSKFGRLKRGKIYYCPDKEIPISPKLHTPPYPHCIAHENLVASCQGKVFEGGENIYYINAAITLGEMIKLFHYFSFREQQRLYDMKLMVH
;
A
#
# COMPACT_ATOMS: atom_id res chain seq x y z
N MET A 1 4.85 -8.17 7.79
CA MET A 1 4.64 -6.73 8.08
C MET A 1 3.94 -6.55 9.43
N GLN A 2 4.67 -6.68 10.56
CA GLN A 2 4.10 -6.45 11.89
C GLN A 2 3.89 -4.95 12.23
N PHE A 3 4.50 -4.04 11.47
CA PHE A 3 4.41 -2.59 11.72
C PHE A 3 3.22 -1.89 11.09
N ILE A 4 2.43 -2.56 10.24
CA ILE A 4 1.29 -1.96 9.52
C ILE A 4 -0.02 -2.54 10.08
N ASN A 5 -0.68 -1.79 10.97
CA ASN A 5 -1.95 -2.22 11.55
C ASN A 5 -3.15 -1.70 10.74
N LYS A 6 -3.58 -2.50 9.76
CA LYS A 6 -4.77 -2.23 8.93
C LYS A 6 -6.11 -2.45 9.66
N PHE A 7 -6.12 -2.96 10.88
CA PHE A 7 -7.37 -3.25 11.62
C PHE A 7 -7.87 -2.01 12.34
N LYS A 8 -6.98 -1.29 13.03
CA LYS A 8 -7.32 -0.17 13.91
C LYS A 8 -8.09 0.94 13.20
N TYR A 9 -7.72 1.25 11.96
CA TYR A 9 -8.29 2.37 11.21
C TYR A 9 -9.13 1.95 10.00
N LYS A 10 -9.45 0.65 9.85
CA LYS A 10 -10.20 0.10 8.71
C LYS A 10 -11.47 0.88 8.39
N ARG A 11 -12.34 1.12 9.40
CA ARG A 11 -13.61 1.84 9.20
C ARG A 11 -13.40 3.27 8.69
N LYS A 12 -12.34 3.95 9.16
CA LYS A 12 -11.99 5.30 8.72
C LYS A 12 -11.41 5.28 7.29
N GLY A 13 -10.55 4.32 6.98
CA GLY A 13 -10.02 4.12 5.63
C GLY A 13 -11.15 3.90 4.62
N HIS A 14 -12.07 2.98 4.92
CA HIS A 14 -13.24 2.69 4.08
C HIS A 14 -14.17 3.90 3.92
N ARG A 15 -14.36 4.70 4.97
CA ARG A 15 -15.16 5.94 4.86
C ARG A 15 -14.55 6.93 3.87
N ILE A 16 -13.22 7.09 3.88
CA ILE A 16 -12.52 7.96 2.94
C ILE A 16 -12.66 7.42 1.50
N ILE A 17 -12.42 6.11 1.29
CA ILE A 17 -12.58 5.50 -0.04
C ILE A 17 -14.02 5.64 -0.54
N LYS A 18 -15.02 5.38 0.31
CA LYS A 18 -16.43 5.55 -0.05
C LYS A 18 -16.76 6.99 -0.43
N ALA A 19 -16.26 7.97 0.31
CA ALA A 19 -16.46 9.38 0.00
C ALA A 19 -15.78 9.77 -1.33
N PHE A 20 -14.54 9.29 -1.55
CA PHE A 20 -13.83 9.48 -2.81
C PHE A 20 -14.60 8.90 -3.99
N ILE A 21 -15.15 7.69 -3.88
CA ILE A 21 -15.96 7.08 -4.94
C ILE A 21 -17.24 7.89 -5.18
N LYS A 22 -17.95 8.29 -4.13
CA LYS A 22 -19.18 9.10 -4.26
C LYS A 22 -18.98 10.44 -4.96
N ASP A 23 -17.84 11.08 -4.74
CA ASP A 23 -17.45 12.31 -5.44
C ASP A 23 -17.32 12.11 -6.97
N LYS A 24 -17.12 10.86 -7.39
CA LYS A 24 -16.97 10.46 -8.79
C LYS A 24 -18.24 9.94 -9.44
N TRP A 25 -19.36 9.99 -8.73
CA TRP A 25 -20.66 9.61 -9.28
C TRP A 25 -21.11 10.63 -10.32
N ASN A 26 -21.30 10.18 -11.56
CA ASN A 26 -21.90 10.98 -12.62
C ASN A 26 -23.40 10.65 -12.72
N ASN A 27 -24.25 11.66 -12.47
CA ASN A 27 -25.71 11.53 -12.48
C ASN A 27 -26.28 11.28 -13.89
N ASP A 28 -25.68 11.80 -14.94
CA ASP A 28 -26.23 11.70 -16.30
C ASP A 28 -26.17 10.26 -16.82
N ILE A 29 -25.09 9.57 -16.46
CA ILE A 29 -24.81 8.20 -16.88
C ILE A 29 -24.99 7.18 -15.74
N GLN A 30 -25.44 7.64 -14.56
CA GLN A 30 -25.74 6.85 -13.36
C GLN A 30 -24.60 5.88 -12.99
N ARG A 31 -23.36 6.39 -12.96
CA ARG A 31 -22.16 5.57 -12.70
C ARG A 31 -20.98 6.34 -12.16
N ASP A 32 -20.10 5.65 -11.43
CA ASP A 32 -18.79 6.17 -11.03
C ASP A 32 -17.84 6.24 -12.24
N VAL A 33 -17.16 7.37 -12.43
CA VAL A 33 -16.19 7.60 -13.52
C VAL A 33 -14.85 8.12 -12.99
N ASN A 34 -13.74 7.88 -13.71
CA ASN A 34 -12.44 8.48 -13.39
C ASN A 34 -11.91 8.18 -11.97
N LEU A 35 -12.08 6.94 -11.50
CA LEU A 35 -11.53 6.48 -10.21
C LEU A 35 -10.00 6.37 -10.28
N ASN A 36 -9.34 7.52 -10.11
CA ASN A 36 -7.91 7.68 -10.34
C ASN A 36 -7.11 7.66 -9.03
N TYR A 37 -6.17 6.73 -8.92
CA TYR A 37 -5.21 6.67 -7.81
C TYR A 37 -4.44 7.98 -7.60
N ASN A 38 -4.11 8.71 -8.67
CA ASN A 38 -3.38 9.98 -8.59
C ASN A 38 -4.16 11.09 -7.88
N GLU A 39 -5.50 11.02 -7.90
CA GLU A 39 -6.34 11.93 -7.12
C GLU A 39 -6.45 11.45 -5.67
N LEU A 40 -6.71 10.15 -5.47
CA LEU A 40 -6.81 9.56 -4.14
C LEU A 40 -5.54 9.82 -3.31
N LYS A 41 -4.35 9.66 -3.90
CA LYS A 41 -3.07 9.87 -3.20
C LYS A 41 -2.84 11.33 -2.78
N ARG A 42 -3.61 12.30 -3.28
CA ARG A 42 -3.53 13.70 -2.86
C ARG A 42 -4.36 14.00 -1.61
N ILE A 43 -5.27 13.11 -1.21
CA ILE A 43 -6.10 13.30 -0.01
C ILE A 43 -5.24 13.24 1.25
N LYS A 44 -5.00 14.41 1.88
CA LYS A 44 -4.18 14.55 3.10
C LYS A 44 -4.67 13.65 4.25
N ALA A 45 -5.97 13.59 4.46
CA ALA A 45 -6.57 12.74 5.51
C ALA A 45 -6.27 11.25 5.30
N PHE A 46 -6.23 10.81 4.03
CA PHE A 46 -5.92 9.43 3.70
C PHE A 46 -4.44 9.11 3.93
N LYS A 47 -3.53 9.98 3.47
CA LYS A 47 -2.09 9.89 3.76
C LYS A 47 -1.82 9.81 5.26
N TYR A 48 -2.44 10.70 6.03
CA TYR A 48 -2.28 10.74 7.48
C TYR A 48 -2.77 9.46 8.16
N LEU A 49 -3.90 8.90 7.69
CA LEU A 49 -4.41 7.63 8.19
C LEU A 49 -3.43 6.50 7.94
N LEU A 50 -2.90 6.38 6.72
CA LEU A 50 -1.92 5.35 6.36
C LEU A 50 -0.62 5.51 7.16
N LEU A 51 -0.15 6.73 7.36
CA LEU A 51 1.02 7.00 8.19
C LEU A 51 0.79 6.59 9.66
N LYS A 52 -0.40 6.85 10.21
CA LYS A 52 -0.79 6.39 11.56
C LYS A 52 -0.87 4.86 11.68
N GLU A 53 -1.31 4.17 10.63
CA GLU A 53 -1.30 2.69 10.59
C GLU A 53 0.11 2.12 10.69
N GLN A 54 1.11 2.90 10.26
CA GLN A 54 2.52 2.53 10.21
C GLN A 54 3.35 3.22 11.30
N GLN A 55 2.70 3.86 12.27
CA GLN A 55 3.37 4.59 13.36
C GLN A 55 4.39 5.64 12.88
N GLY A 56 4.19 6.21 11.68
CA GLY A 56 5.11 7.18 11.11
C GLY A 56 6.25 6.58 10.28
N PHE A 57 6.37 5.26 10.16
CA PHE A 57 7.49 4.62 9.48
C PHE A 57 7.20 4.26 8.03
N CYS A 58 8.24 4.30 7.20
CA CYS A 58 8.22 3.86 5.80
C CYS A 58 8.09 2.34 5.70
N CYS A 59 7.24 1.87 4.79
CA CYS A 59 7.05 0.44 4.54
C CYS A 59 8.30 -0.30 4.01
N TYR A 60 9.26 0.42 3.41
CA TYR A 60 10.48 -0.16 2.86
C TYR A 60 11.66 -0.02 3.82
N CYS A 61 12.05 1.21 4.13
CA CYS A 61 13.30 1.48 4.85
C CYS A 61 13.11 1.63 6.37
N MET A 62 11.88 1.55 6.88
CA MET A 62 11.55 1.67 8.30
C MET A 62 12.00 3.00 8.96
N ARG A 63 12.41 4.00 8.18
CA ARG A 63 12.68 5.37 8.68
C ARG A 63 11.38 6.11 8.95
N LYS A 64 11.41 7.06 9.89
CA LYS A 64 10.29 8.01 10.08
C LYS A 64 10.11 8.84 8.82
N ILE A 65 8.85 9.04 8.42
CA ILE A 65 8.50 9.84 7.25
C ILE A 65 7.90 11.17 7.72
N PRO A 66 8.52 12.31 7.40
CA PRO A 66 7.89 13.62 7.52
C PRO A 66 6.59 13.67 6.71
N PHE A 67 5.52 14.29 7.23
CA PHE A 67 4.21 14.23 6.57
C PHE A 67 4.20 14.79 5.14
N ASN A 68 5.00 15.83 4.88
CA ASN A 68 5.19 16.45 3.56
C ASN A 68 5.88 15.53 2.55
N GLU A 69 6.62 14.51 3.00
CA GLU A 69 7.38 13.57 2.16
C GLU A 69 6.65 12.23 1.96
N VAL A 70 5.45 12.07 2.52
CA VAL A 70 4.67 10.84 2.41
C VAL A 70 4.24 10.61 0.96
N THR A 71 4.74 9.52 0.40
CA THR A 71 4.22 8.88 -0.80
C THR A 71 3.39 7.65 -0.43
N LEU A 72 2.60 7.15 -1.38
CA LEU A 72 1.78 5.96 -1.20
C LEU A 72 2.23 4.89 -2.21
N GLU A 73 2.15 3.63 -1.80
CA GLU A 73 2.52 2.47 -2.61
C GLU A 73 1.42 1.42 -2.59
N HIS A 74 1.35 0.65 -3.68
CA HIS A 74 0.48 -0.52 -3.77
C HIS A 74 1.23 -1.79 -3.35
N VAL A 75 0.67 -2.53 -2.40
CA VAL A 75 1.22 -3.82 -1.91
C VAL A 75 1.14 -4.88 -3.01
N MET A 76 -0.04 -5.07 -3.60
CA MET A 76 -0.26 -5.75 -4.86
C MET A 76 -0.08 -4.72 -5.99
N PRO A 77 0.89 -4.91 -6.90
CA PRO A 77 1.19 -3.95 -7.96
C PRO A 77 -0.04 -3.59 -8.79
N HIS A 78 -0.14 -2.30 -9.08
CA HIS A 78 -1.25 -1.77 -9.87
C HIS A 78 -1.12 -2.15 -11.36
N HIS A 79 0.04 -1.89 -11.94
CA HIS A 79 0.34 -2.19 -13.34
C HIS A 79 1.07 -3.53 -13.41
N LEU A 80 0.39 -4.57 -13.91
CA LEU A 80 0.96 -5.89 -14.15
C LEU A 80 0.89 -6.20 -15.64
N GLU A 81 2.02 -6.68 -16.20
CA GLU A 81 2.07 -7.23 -17.55
C GLU A 81 1.07 -8.39 -17.70
N ASP A 82 0.35 -8.45 -18.83
CA ASP A 82 -0.71 -9.43 -19.07
C ASP A 82 -0.23 -10.87 -18.84
N LYS A 83 1.00 -11.19 -19.28
CA LYS A 83 1.59 -12.53 -19.18
C LYS A 83 1.77 -12.99 -17.73
N LYS A 84 2.13 -12.10 -16.81
CA LYS A 84 2.40 -12.42 -15.38
C LYS A 84 1.23 -12.10 -14.46
N ARG A 85 0.25 -11.32 -14.93
CA ARG A 85 -0.91 -10.83 -14.15
C ARG A 85 -1.58 -11.93 -13.34
N LYS A 86 -1.94 -13.05 -13.98
CA LYS A 86 -2.69 -14.13 -13.31
C LYS A 86 -1.90 -14.75 -12.16
N GLU A 87 -0.59 -14.93 -12.34
CA GLU A 87 0.30 -15.53 -11.35
C GLU A 87 0.57 -14.58 -10.18
N GLU A 88 0.89 -13.32 -10.47
CA GLU A 88 1.12 -12.28 -9.46
C GLU A 88 -0.15 -12.02 -8.64
N VAL A 89 -1.31 -11.84 -9.29
CA VAL A 89 -2.59 -11.68 -8.57
C VAL A 89 -2.87 -12.91 -7.71
N LYS A 90 -2.62 -14.13 -8.20
CA LYS A 90 -2.78 -15.37 -7.42
C LYS A 90 -1.80 -15.42 -6.24
N TYR A 91 -0.57 -14.93 -6.41
CA TYR A 91 0.42 -14.83 -5.35
C TYR A 91 -0.05 -13.88 -4.25
N TYR A 92 -0.32 -12.62 -4.57
CA TYR A 92 -0.73 -11.62 -3.57
C TYR A 92 -2.07 -11.95 -2.90
N SER A 93 -3.00 -12.56 -3.64
CA SER A 93 -4.32 -12.95 -3.12
C SER A 93 -4.28 -14.02 -2.02
N LYS A 94 -3.11 -14.60 -1.71
CA LYS A 94 -2.96 -15.54 -0.59
C LYS A 94 -2.81 -14.80 0.75
N PHE A 95 -2.42 -13.53 0.73
CA PHE A 95 -1.95 -12.84 1.93
C PHE A 95 -3.03 -11.96 2.56
N GLY A 96 -3.25 -12.18 3.87
CA GLY A 96 -3.94 -11.26 4.78
C GLY A 96 -5.17 -10.55 4.19
N ARG A 97 -5.03 -9.24 4.01
CA ARG A 97 -6.09 -8.31 3.54
C ARG A 97 -6.21 -8.19 2.03
N LEU A 98 -5.30 -8.80 1.28
CA LEU A 98 -5.33 -8.87 -0.18
C LEU A 98 -6.10 -10.08 -0.70
N LYS A 99 -6.60 -10.93 0.21
CA LYS A 99 -7.38 -12.12 -0.13
C LYS A 99 -8.62 -11.78 -0.98
N ARG A 100 -8.99 -12.73 -1.85
CA ARG A 100 -10.25 -12.68 -2.61
C ARG A 100 -11.42 -12.43 -1.65
N GLY A 101 -12.27 -11.45 -1.99
CA GLY A 101 -13.39 -11.00 -1.15
C GLY A 101 -13.04 -9.90 -0.14
N LYS A 102 -11.78 -9.47 -0.03
CA LYS A 102 -11.38 -8.25 0.72
C LYS A 102 -11.04 -7.10 -0.22
N ILE A 103 -10.38 -7.44 -1.33
CA ILE A 103 -10.19 -6.58 -2.50
C ILE A 103 -10.44 -7.42 -3.75
N TYR A 104 -10.63 -6.77 -4.90
CA TYR A 104 -10.59 -7.44 -6.18
C TYR A 104 -9.59 -6.77 -7.12
N TYR A 105 -8.84 -7.57 -7.87
CA TYR A 105 -7.93 -7.06 -8.87
C TYR A 105 -8.72 -6.45 -10.01
N CYS A 106 -8.24 -5.31 -10.50
CA CYS A 106 -8.94 -4.51 -11.49
C CYS A 106 -7.93 -3.63 -12.22
N PRO A 107 -7.53 -3.98 -13.46
CA PRO A 107 -6.56 -3.21 -14.21
C PRO A 107 -7.11 -1.82 -14.59
N ASP A 108 -6.21 -0.86 -14.86
CA ASP A 108 -6.51 0.57 -15.08
C ASP A 108 -7.64 0.88 -16.07
N LYS A 109 -7.90 -0.04 -17.00
CA LYS A 109 -8.90 0.12 -18.07
C LYS A 109 -10.24 -0.55 -17.77
N GLU A 110 -10.37 -1.22 -16.64
CA GLU A 110 -11.49 -2.13 -16.34
C GLU A 110 -12.12 -1.88 -14.97
N ILE A 111 -11.93 -0.70 -14.33
CA ILE A 111 -12.71 -0.37 -13.12
C ILE A 111 -14.18 -0.49 -13.49
N PRO A 112 -14.88 -1.53 -12.98
CA PRO A 112 -16.20 -1.85 -13.48
C PRO A 112 -17.07 -0.65 -13.19
N ILE A 113 -17.66 -0.14 -14.27
CA ILE A 113 -18.74 0.81 -14.23
C ILE A 113 -19.88 0.12 -13.47
N SER A 114 -19.97 0.35 -12.16
CA SER A 114 -20.92 -0.37 -11.31
C SER A 114 -21.50 0.53 -10.22
N PRO A 115 -22.83 0.56 -10.06
CA PRO A 115 -23.49 1.24 -8.94
C PRO A 115 -23.13 0.66 -7.56
N LYS A 116 -22.49 -0.52 -7.52
CA LYS A 116 -22.19 -1.27 -6.29
C LYS A 116 -20.83 -0.93 -5.68
N LEU A 117 -20.10 0.05 -6.21
CA LEU A 117 -18.75 0.37 -5.74
C LEU A 117 -18.70 1.09 -4.39
N HIS A 118 -19.84 1.51 -3.84
CA HIS A 118 -19.91 2.22 -2.56
C HIS A 118 -19.72 1.32 -1.33
N THR A 119 -19.58 0.00 -1.51
CA THR A 119 -19.32 -0.97 -0.45
C THR A 119 -18.10 -1.82 -0.77
N PRO A 120 -17.24 -2.15 0.22
CA PRO A 120 -16.15 -3.10 0.02
C PRO A 120 -16.68 -4.48 -0.47
N PRO A 121 -15.86 -5.27 -1.19
CA PRO A 121 -14.45 -5.04 -1.50
C PRO A 121 -14.24 -3.97 -2.58
N TYR A 122 -13.26 -3.09 -2.35
CA TYR A 122 -12.90 -2.04 -3.31
C TYR A 122 -11.89 -2.54 -4.36
N PRO A 123 -11.80 -1.88 -5.54
CA PRO A 123 -10.78 -2.20 -6.54
C PRO A 123 -9.38 -2.04 -5.95
N HIS A 124 -8.48 -2.99 -6.24
CA HIS A 124 -7.15 -3.05 -5.61
C HIS A 124 -6.32 -1.77 -5.78
N CYS A 125 -6.54 -1.00 -6.85
CA CYS A 125 -5.84 0.24 -7.15
C CYS A 125 -6.16 1.39 -6.17
N ILE A 126 -7.33 1.36 -5.55
CA ILE A 126 -7.79 2.37 -4.59
C ILE A 126 -8.11 1.78 -3.21
N ALA A 127 -8.07 0.47 -3.07
CA ALA A 127 -8.41 -0.20 -1.82
C ALA A 127 -7.45 0.18 -0.69
N HIS A 128 -8.02 0.58 0.44
CA HIS A 128 -7.27 0.89 1.67
C HIS A 128 -6.38 -0.28 2.13
N GLU A 129 -6.87 -1.51 1.95
CA GLU A 129 -6.15 -2.74 2.24
C GLU A 129 -4.85 -2.90 1.42
N ASN A 130 -4.79 -2.30 0.23
CA ASN A 130 -3.68 -2.45 -0.70
C ASN A 130 -2.70 -1.26 -0.71
N LEU A 131 -3.00 -0.19 0.03
CA LEU A 131 -2.20 1.04 0.02
C LEU A 131 -1.41 1.22 1.30
N VAL A 132 -0.14 1.56 1.20
CA VAL A 132 0.78 1.80 2.33
C VAL A 132 1.54 3.10 2.15
N ALA A 133 2.02 3.71 3.24
CA ALA A 133 2.85 4.90 3.17
C ALA A 133 4.33 4.53 2.96
N SER A 134 5.00 5.21 2.04
CA SER A 134 6.42 5.12 1.77
C SER A 134 7.08 6.50 1.86
N CYS A 135 8.39 6.51 1.97
CA CYS A 135 9.19 7.68 1.62
C CYS A 135 9.57 7.60 0.14
N GLN A 136 9.90 8.72 -0.49
CA GLN A 136 10.35 8.83 -1.90
C GLN A 136 11.66 8.05 -2.24
N GLY A 137 12.15 7.19 -1.35
CA GLY A 137 13.39 6.44 -1.56
C GLY A 137 14.65 7.30 -1.54
N LYS A 138 14.54 8.59 -1.21
CA LYS A 138 15.70 9.49 -1.15
C LYS A 138 16.75 8.95 -0.18
N VAL A 139 17.95 8.76 -0.70
CA VAL A 139 19.17 8.50 0.06
C VAL A 139 19.57 9.84 0.68
N PHE A 140 19.75 9.89 2.00
CA PHE A 140 20.31 11.09 2.65
C PHE A 140 21.84 10.92 2.63
N GLU A 141 22.56 11.93 2.15
CA GLU A 141 24.03 11.96 2.16
C GLU A 141 24.54 11.84 3.61
N GLY A 142 25.51 10.94 3.85
CA GLY A 142 26.01 10.57 5.18
C GLY A 142 25.61 9.16 5.67
N GLY A 143 24.80 8.44 4.89
CA GLY A 143 24.37 7.06 5.18
C GLY A 143 25.21 5.97 4.52
N GLU A 144 26.52 6.16 4.34
CA GLU A 144 27.38 5.23 3.59
C GLU A 144 27.50 3.83 4.21
N ASN A 145 27.05 3.62 5.46
CA ASN A 145 27.12 2.32 6.13
C ASN A 145 25.77 1.69 6.50
N ILE A 146 24.64 2.20 6.01
CA ILE A 146 23.36 1.50 6.17
C ILE A 146 23.14 0.67 4.92
N TYR A 147 23.43 -0.64 5.00
CA TYR A 147 23.14 -1.63 3.96
C TYR A 147 21.86 -1.31 3.20
N TYR A 148 22.03 -0.70 2.02
CA TYR A 148 20.98 -0.47 1.08
C TYR A 148 20.43 -1.84 0.71
N ILE A 149 19.15 -2.08 0.97
CA ILE A 149 18.43 -3.00 0.10
C ILE A 149 18.38 -2.25 -1.23
N ASN A 150 19.38 -2.55 -2.08
CA ASN A 150 19.56 -1.92 -3.37
C ASN A 150 18.24 -1.84 -4.11
N ALA A 151 18.03 -0.70 -4.73
CA ALA A 151 16.91 -0.37 -5.59
C ALA A 151 16.76 -1.42 -6.71
N ALA A 152 15.94 -2.43 -6.46
CA ALA A 152 15.41 -3.39 -7.44
C ALA A 152 14.34 -4.31 -6.83
N ILE A 153 14.13 -4.27 -5.51
CA ILE A 153 13.17 -5.13 -4.83
C ILE A 153 11.80 -4.43 -4.83
N THR A 154 10.93 -4.84 -5.74
CA THR A 154 9.52 -4.45 -5.73
C THR A 154 8.90 -4.80 -4.36
N LEU A 155 7.86 -4.10 -3.91
CA LEU A 155 7.16 -4.43 -2.65
C LEU A 155 6.77 -5.92 -2.58
N GLY A 156 6.56 -6.56 -3.73
CA GLY A 156 6.41 -8.01 -3.89
C GLY A 156 7.57 -8.85 -3.41
N GLU A 157 8.79 -8.47 -3.80
CA GLU A 157 10.01 -9.16 -3.40
C GLU A 157 10.38 -8.85 -1.94
N MET A 158 10.05 -7.64 -1.45
CA MET A 158 10.13 -7.37 -0.01
C MET A 158 9.13 -8.23 0.77
N ILE A 159 7.89 -8.39 0.31
CA ILE A 159 6.92 -9.28 0.95
C ILE A 159 7.41 -10.73 0.91
N LYS A 160 8.08 -11.17 -0.16
CA LYS A 160 8.76 -12.48 -0.21
C LYS A 160 9.86 -12.60 0.86
N LEU A 161 10.68 -11.57 1.05
CA LEU A 161 11.80 -11.55 2.02
C LEU A 161 11.36 -11.38 3.49
N PHE A 162 10.38 -10.53 3.76
CA PHE A 162 9.89 -10.22 5.11
C PHE A 162 8.97 -11.29 5.70
N HIS A 163 8.62 -12.33 4.94
CA HIS A 163 7.91 -13.51 5.47
C HIS A 163 8.84 -14.53 6.15
N TYR A 164 10.17 -14.35 6.08
CA TYR A 164 11.13 -15.29 6.67
C TYR A 164 11.61 -14.96 8.09
N PHE A 165 11.39 -13.74 8.59
CA PHE A 165 11.93 -13.34 9.90
C PHE A 165 10.84 -13.00 10.90
N SER A 166 10.86 -13.70 12.03
CA SER A 166 10.10 -13.37 13.23
C SER A 166 10.57 -12.03 13.84
N PHE A 167 9.74 -11.41 14.70
CA PHE A 167 10.09 -10.18 15.44
C PHE A 167 11.47 -10.25 16.08
N ARG A 168 11.82 -11.42 16.63
CA ARG A 168 13.09 -11.67 17.32
C ARG A 168 14.30 -11.65 16.37
N GLU A 169 14.09 -12.02 15.11
CA GLU A 169 15.14 -12.05 14.09
C GLU A 169 15.28 -10.70 13.39
N GLN A 170 14.18 -9.97 13.18
CA GLN A 170 14.20 -8.59 12.69
C GLN A 170 14.83 -7.64 13.71
N GLN A 171 14.52 -7.83 15.00
CA GLN A 171 15.14 -7.09 16.10
C GLN A 171 16.60 -7.51 16.30
N ARG A 172 16.96 -8.80 16.24
CA ARG A 172 18.37 -9.25 16.27
C ARG A 172 19.21 -8.69 15.13
N LEU A 173 18.68 -8.59 13.91
CA LEU A 173 19.40 -7.98 12.79
C LEU A 173 19.60 -6.47 12.97
N TYR A 174 18.70 -5.80 13.70
CA TYR A 174 18.82 -4.39 14.07
C TYR A 174 19.80 -4.20 15.24
N ASP A 175 19.70 -5.04 16.27
CA ASP A 175 20.54 -5.00 17.47
C ASP A 175 21.99 -5.45 17.17
N MET A 176 22.20 -6.46 16.31
CA MET A 176 23.54 -6.83 15.82
C MET A 176 24.20 -5.70 15.01
N LYS A 177 23.42 -4.84 14.37
CA LYS A 177 23.94 -3.65 13.65
C LYS A 177 24.25 -2.47 14.57
N LEU A 178 23.69 -2.45 15.79
CA LEU A 178 24.02 -1.47 16.83
C LEU A 178 25.23 -1.89 17.69
N MET A 179 25.71 -3.14 17.59
CA MET A 179 26.92 -3.61 18.28
C MET A 179 28.22 -3.45 17.46
N VAL A 180 28.15 -2.80 16.29
CA VAL A 180 29.33 -2.36 15.52
C VAL A 180 29.35 -0.83 15.52
N HIS A 181 29.43 -0.26 16.72
CA HIS A 181 30.03 1.04 17.05
C HIS A 181 30.22 1.13 18.55
#